data_AF-A0A5C3EAH6-F1
#
_entry.id   AF-A0A5C3EAH6-F1
#
_cell.length_a   1.000
_cell.length_b   1.000
_cell.length_c   1.000
_cell.angle_alpha   90.00
_cell.angle_beta   90.00
_cell.angle_gamma   90.00
#
_symmetry.space_group_name_H-M   'P 1'
#
loop_
_entity.id
_entity.type
_entity.pdbx_description
1 polymer ?
#
loop_
_entity_poly.entity_id
_entity_poly.type
_entity_poly.pdbx_seq_one_letter_code
_entity_poly.pdbx_strand_id
1 'polypeptide(L)'
;MRHTKGAVAGSYVRVWNDDTKLREYHGKLQLVEPELLEKLPRTMPPIEREAGYRIHFPLRESDEERRLINAQIFDGKLEWVDTTSLPRRALDNMKRFALTRNRVLPLKTPFEFEADGGGGVVRSVRMTAHGGLSNRIRSLHGTNLEAKTLFNFWGVPEGRKLDGRRIVYHFGTGFIEPENLDAVNKHLQQLQADFDHFPGKHVLGSIPK
;
A
#
# COMPACT_ATOMS: atom_id res chain seq x y z
N MET A 1 55.96 17.11 15.24
CA MET A 1 54.81 16.71 16.07
C MET A 1 53.60 16.53 15.17
N ARG A 2 53.05 15.32 15.15
CA ARG A 2 51.90 14.88 14.34
C ARG A 2 50.62 15.06 15.16
N HIS A 3 49.52 15.41 14.51
CA HIS A 3 48.18 14.96 14.92
C HIS A 3 47.32 14.72 13.68
N THR A 4 47.24 13.45 13.27
CA THR A 4 46.25 12.91 12.36
C THR A 4 44.98 12.60 13.15
N LYS A 5 43.84 13.17 12.76
CA LYS A 5 42.52 12.80 13.29
C LYS A 5 42.10 11.47 12.66
N GLY A 6 42.03 10.42 13.46
CA GLY A 6 41.45 9.14 13.09
C GLY A 6 39.93 9.23 13.05
N ALA A 7 39.34 8.94 11.89
CA ALA A 7 37.92 8.65 11.76
C ALA A 7 37.74 7.14 11.97
N VAL A 8 37.09 6.75 13.05
CA VAL A 8 36.69 5.37 13.31
C VAL A 8 35.43 5.11 12.50
N ALA A 9 35.57 4.42 11.36
CA ALA A 9 34.46 3.87 10.62
C ALA A 9 33.90 2.69 11.42
N GLY A 10 32.76 2.90 12.10
CA GLY A 10 31.98 1.84 12.72
C GLY A 10 31.37 0.95 11.65
N SER A 11 32.01 -0.17 11.37
CA SER A 11 31.50 -1.25 10.54
C SER A 11 30.31 -1.93 11.25
N TYR A 12 29.08 -1.57 10.89
CA TYR A 12 27.93 -2.43 11.17
C TYR A 12 27.79 -3.47 10.06
N VAL A 13 28.62 -4.51 10.14
CA VAL A 13 28.32 -5.80 9.52
C VAL A 13 27.40 -6.53 10.49
N ARG A 14 26.09 -6.44 10.31
CA ARG A 14 25.18 -7.46 10.86
C ARG A 14 25.03 -8.55 9.80
N VAL A 15 25.78 -9.59 10.08
CA VAL A 15 25.77 -10.93 9.50
C VAL A 15 24.34 -11.48 9.52
N TRP A 16 23.70 -11.54 8.35
CA TRP A 16 22.54 -12.41 8.11
C TRP A 16 23.07 -13.75 7.60
N ASN A 17 23.63 -14.55 8.51
CA ASN A 17 24.04 -15.92 8.21
C ASN A 17 22.81 -16.83 8.31
N ASP A 18 22.01 -16.87 7.25
CA ASP A 18 21.28 -18.08 6.86
C ASP A 18 21.11 -18.10 5.34
N ASP A 19 22.25 -18.24 4.68
CA ASP A 19 22.47 -17.98 3.25
C ASP A 19 22.00 -19.13 2.33
N THR A 20 21.34 -20.16 2.86
CA THR A 20 20.91 -21.34 2.09
C THR A 20 19.44 -21.29 1.66
N LYS A 21 18.62 -20.37 2.18
CA LYS A 21 17.24 -20.19 1.69
C LYS A 21 17.04 -18.99 0.75
N LEU A 22 18.05 -18.13 0.58
CA LEU A 22 17.96 -16.92 -0.24
C LEU A 22 18.65 -17.03 -1.61
N ARG A 23 19.40 -18.10 -1.88
CA ARG A 23 20.34 -18.16 -3.01
C ARG A 23 19.81 -18.68 -4.36
N GLU A 24 18.53 -19.00 -4.50
CA GLU A 24 17.98 -19.51 -5.79
C GLU A 24 16.82 -18.69 -6.39
N TYR A 25 16.73 -17.39 -6.14
CA TYR A 25 15.63 -16.57 -6.68
C TYR A 25 16.10 -15.52 -7.69
N HIS A 26 16.23 -15.95 -8.94
CA HIS A 26 16.58 -15.09 -10.08
C HIS A 26 15.48 -14.08 -10.42
N GLY A 27 15.79 -12.78 -10.35
CA GLY A 27 15.35 -11.75 -11.32
C GLY A 27 13.94 -11.14 -11.25
N LYS A 28 13.07 -11.49 -10.27
CA LYS A 28 11.73 -10.88 -10.15
C LYS A 28 11.65 -9.88 -8.98
N LEU A 29 10.81 -8.85 -9.15
CA LEU A 29 10.40 -7.92 -8.09
C LEU A 29 9.80 -8.73 -6.94
N GLN A 30 10.58 -9.02 -5.91
CA GLN A 30 10.08 -9.78 -4.76
C GLN A 30 9.48 -8.81 -3.75
N LEU A 31 8.23 -8.44 -4.01
CA LEU A 31 7.36 -7.90 -2.99
C LEU A 31 7.06 -9.05 -2.03
N VAL A 32 7.21 -8.78 -0.74
CA VAL A 32 6.86 -9.72 0.32
C VAL A 32 5.50 -9.29 0.82
N GLU A 33 4.47 -9.91 0.25
CA GLU A 33 3.07 -9.60 0.55
C GLU A 33 2.39 -10.80 1.19
N PRO A 34 1.39 -10.58 2.06
CA PRO A 34 0.50 -11.65 2.46
C PRO A 34 -0.19 -12.28 1.24
N GLU A 35 -0.23 -13.61 1.18
CA GLU A 35 -0.61 -14.40 -0.01
C GLU A 35 -2.00 -14.03 -0.52
N LEU A 36 -2.95 -13.80 0.40
CA LEU A 36 -4.31 -13.45 0.04
C LEU A 36 -4.42 -12.05 -0.55
N LEU A 37 -3.63 -11.10 -0.05
CA LEU A 37 -3.57 -9.77 -0.64
C LEU A 37 -2.95 -9.82 -2.03
N GLU A 38 -1.92 -10.65 -2.26
CA GLU A 38 -1.33 -10.87 -3.58
C GLU A 38 -2.37 -11.36 -4.60
N LYS A 39 -3.23 -12.29 -4.18
CA LYS A 39 -4.25 -12.92 -5.04
C LYS A 39 -5.49 -12.08 -5.31
N LEU A 40 -5.68 -10.94 -4.63
CA LEU A 40 -6.85 -10.09 -4.88
C LEU A 40 -6.89 -9.60 -6.34
N PRO A 41 -8.08 -9.56 -6.97
CA PRO A 41 -8.23 -9.04 -8.31
C PRO A 41 -7.73 -7.59 -8.44
N ARG A 42 -7.00 -7.31 -9.51
CA ARG A 42 -6.57 -5.96 -9.86
C ARG A 42 -7.60 -5.33 -10.79
N THR A 43 -8.33 -4.33 -10.29
CA THR A 43 -9.38 -3.63 -11.04
C THR A 43 -8.97 -2.19 -11.32
N MET A 44 -9.54 -1.59 -12.37
CA MET A 44 -9.35 -0.16 -12.62
C MET A 44 -10.00 0.67 -11.50
N PRO A 45 -9.33 1.72 -11.01
CA PRO A 45 -9.97 2.70 -10.13
C PRO A 45 -11.08 3.46 -10.86
N PRO A 46 -12.16 3.87 -10.17
CA PRO A 46 -13.29 4.61 -10.76
C PRO A 46 -12.92 6.09 -10.99
N ILE A 47 -11.71 6.35 -11.46
CA ILE A 47 -11.21 7.67 -11.82
C ILE A 47 -10.40 7.54 -13.10
N GLU A 48 -10.78 8.29 -14.12
CA GLU A 48 -10.07 8.32 -15.39
C GLU A 48 -9.08 9.48 -15.43
N ARG A 49 -7.95 9.25 -16.11
CA ARG A 49 -6.98 10.30 -16.36
C ARG A 49 -7.40 11.08 -17.60
N GLU A 50 -7.97 12.25 -17.39
CA GLU A 50 -8.36 13.17 -18.45
C GLU A 50 -7.20 14.10 -18.83
N ALA A 51 -6.97 14.30 -20.12
CA ALA A 51 -5.95 15.23 -20.59
C ALA A 51 -6.28 16.67 -20.14
N GLY A 52 -5.27 17.42 -19.68
CA GLY A 52 -5.43 18.80 -19.23
C GLY A 52 -5.89 18.96 -17.77
N TYR A 53 -6.32 17.89 -17.10
CA TYR A 53 -6.75 17.96 -15.69
C TYR A 53 -5.70 17.36 -14.74
N ARG A 54 -5.53 18.01 -13.58
CA ARG A 54 -4.68 17.50 -12.49
C ARG A 54 -5.55 16.79 -11.45
N ILE A 55 -5.10 15.61 -11.03
CA ILE A 55 -5.69 14.88 -9.90
C ILE A 55 -4.96 15.33 -8.63
N HIS A 56 -5.74 15.72 -7.63
CA HIS A 56 -5.24 16.09 -6.32
C HIS A 56 -5.13 14.85 -5.43
N PHE A 57 -4.01 14.72 -4.72
CA PHE A 57 -3.73 13.60 -3.81
C PHE A 57 -3.55 14.10 -2.38
N PRO A 58 -4.62 14.56 -1.70
CA PRO A 58 -4.54 14.95 -0.31
C PRO A 58 -4.21 13.74 0.58
N LEU A 59 -3.31 13.94 1.53
CA LEU A 59 -3.16 13.03 2.65
C LEU A 59 -4.39 13.22 3.55
N ARG A 60 -5.10 12.12 3.85
CA ARG A 60 -6.18 12.12 4.81
C ARG A 60 -5.64 11.54 6.12
N GLU A 61 -5.23 12.44 7.01
CA GLU A 61 -4.71 12.10 8.35
C GLU A 61 -5.86 11.75 9.30
N SER A 62 -6.66 10.76 8.92
CA SER A 62 -7.70 10.25 9.81
C SER A 62 -7.22 8.96 10.45
N ASP A 63 -7.02 9.02 11.77
CA ASP A 63 -6.61 7.88 12.59
C ASP A 63 -7.64 6.75 12.55
N GLU A 64 -8.90 7.07 12.31
CA GLU A 64 -9.98 6.08 12.22
C GLU A 64 -9.81 5.13 11.04
N GLU A 65 -9.64 5.64 9.81
CA GLU A 65 -9.45 4.83 8.60
C GLU A 65 -8.17 4.00 8.71
N ARG A 66 -7.08 4.58 9.23
CA ARG A 66 -5.82 3.87 9.48
C ARG A 66 -6.02 2.73 10.48
N ARG A 67 -6.68 3.00 11.60
CA ARG A 67 -6.99 2.00 12.63
C ARG A 67 -7.87 0.89 12.05
N LEU A 68 -8.89 1.22 11.27
CA LEU A 68 -9.80 0.25 10.65
C LEU A 68 -9.07 -0.65 9.64
N ILE A 69 -8.24 -0.08 8.76
CA ILE A 69 -7.43 -0.84 7.80
C ILE A 69 -6.50 -1.79 8.56
N ASN A 70 -5.77 -1.28 9.55
CA ASN A 70 -4.80 -2.07 10.29
C ASN A 70 -5.46 -3.21 11.09
N ALA A 71 -6.52 -2.91 11.83
CA ALA A 71 -7.22 -3.91 12.63
C ALA A 71 -7.90 -4.98 11.78
N GLN A 72 -8.57 -4.59 10.68
CA GLN A 72 -9.35 -5.53 9.89
C GLN A 72 -8.50 -6.36 8.94
N ILE A 73 -7.46 -5.79 8.32
CA ILE A 73 -6.69 -6.49 7.26
C ILE A 73 -5.37 -7.04 7.78
N PHE A 74 -4.75 -6.36 8.74
CA PHE A 74 -3.39 -6.66 9.19
C PHE A 74 -3.30 -7.10 10.65
N ASP A 75 -4.43 -7.32 11.33
CA ASP A 75 -4.48 -7.71 12.76
C ASP A 75 -3.64 -6.80 13.66
N GLY A 76 -3.62 -5.50 13.36
CA GLY A 76 -2.82 -4.51 14.09
C GLY A 76 -1.31 -4.55 13.82
N LYS A 77 -0.83 -5.42 12.92
CA LYS A 77 0.60 -5.63 12.63
C LYS A 77 1.18 -4.71 11.56
N LEU A 78 0.36 -3.87 10.94
CA LEU A 78 0.85 -2.87 9.99
C LEU A 78 1.50 -1.71 10.76
N GLU A 79 2.74 -1.41 10.42
CA GLU A 79 3.45 -0.23 10.90
C GLU A 79 3.28 0.92 9.93
N TRP A 80 2.72 2.03 10.41
CA TRP A 80 2.52 3.23 9.61
C TRP A 80 3.84 3.98 9.43
N VAL A 81 4.10 4.39 8.19
CA VAL A 81 5.27 5.19 7.82
C VAL A 81 4.90 6.66 7.90
N ASP A 82 5.77 7.46 8.52
CA ASP A 82 5.73 8.92 8.40
C ASP A 82 6.08 9.32 6.96
N THR A 83 5.05 9.63 6.18
CA THR A 83 5.20 9.99 4.76
C THR A 83 5.93 11.32 4.55
N THR A 84 6.06 12.17 5.57
CA THR A 84 6.81 13.43 5.47
C THR A 84 8.32 13.19 5.35
N SER A 85 8.79 12.06 5.87
CA SER A 85 10.19 11.60 5.77
C SER A 85 10.54 10.99 4.41
N LEU A 86 9.53 10.68 3.58
CA LEU A 86 9.75 10.00 2.29
C LEU A 86 10.23 10.99 1.22
N PRO A 87 11.22 10.60 0.39
CA PRO A 87 11.63 11.41 -0.74
C PRO A 87 10.45 11.68 -1.69
N ARG A 88 10.29 12.94 -2.10
CA ARG A 88 9.19 13.37 -3.00
C ARG A 88 9.03 12.48 -4.24
N ARG A 89 10.15 12.04 -4.84
CA ARG A 89 10.13 11.14 -6.01
C ARG A 89 9.50 9.78 -5.70
N ALA A 90 9.70 9.24 -4.50
CA ALA A 90 9.05 8.01 -4.06
C ALA A 90 7.54 8.21 -3.97
N LEU A 91 7.10 9.28 -3.30
CA LEU A 91 5.69 9.63 -3.16
C LEU A 91 5.02 9.84 -4.52
N ASP A 92 5.63 10.59 -5.43
CA ASP A 92 5.10 10.84 -6.76
C ASP A 92 4.98 9.55 -7.58
N ASN A 93 5.95 8.64 -7.45
CA ASN A 93 5.85 7.32 -8.07
C ASN A 93 4.69 6.52 -7.48
N MET A 94 4.55 6.47 -6.16
CA MET A 94 3.47 5.75 -5.47
C MET A 94 2.08 6.26 -5.90
N LYS A 95 1.91 7.58 -5.97
CA LYS A 95 0.66 8.24 -6.43
C LYS A 95 0.26 7.82 -7.84
N ARG A 96 1.23 7.63 -8.77
CA ARG A 96 0.93 7.18 -10.14
C ARG A 96 0.25 5.81 -10.16
N PHE A 97 0.63 4.89 -9.27
CA PHE A 97 0.03 3.56 -9.21
C PHE A 97 -1.41 3.56 -8.67
N ALA A 98 -1.80 4.58 -7.89
CA ALA A 98 -3.18 4.74 -7.43
C ALA A 98 -4.18 4.87 -8.61
N LEU A 99 -3.70 5.33 -9.77
CA LEU A 99 -4.51 5.52 -11.00
C LEU A 99 -4.45 4.32 -11.95
N THR A 100 -3.69 3.29 -11.62
CA THR A 100 -3.56 2.07 -12.43
C THR A 100 -4.36 0.92 -11.82
N ARG A 101 -4.49 -0.21 -12.53
CA ARG A 101 -5.13 -1.41 -11.99
C ARG A 101 -4.49 -1.80 -10.65
N ASN A 102 -5.29 -1.75 -9.59
CA ASN A 102 -4.86 -2.04 -8.22
C ASN A 102 -5.96 -2.80 -7.48
N ARG A 103 -5.66 -3.24 -6.26
CA ARG A 103 -6.52 -4.15 -5.50
C ARG A 103 -7.45 -3.36 -4.59
N VAL A 104 -8.71 -3.79 -4.47
CA VAL A 104 -9.63 -3.29 -3.46
C VAL A 104 -9.52 -4.20 -2.23
N LEU A 105 -9.34 -3.61 -1.05
CA LEU A 105 -9.26 -4.37 0.19
C LEU A 105 -10.65 -4.83 0.63
N PRO A 106 -10.77 -6.10 1.06
CA PRO A 106 -12.03 -6.64 1.57
C PRO A 106 -12.22 -6.22 3.03
N LEU A 107 -12.57 -4.96 3.28
CA LEU A 107 -12.92 -4.51 4.63
C LEU A 107 -14.29 -5.09 5.04
N LYS A 108 -14.37 -5.67 6.24
CA LYS A 108 -15.61 -6.18 6.84
C LYS A 108 -16.55 -5.04 7.24
N THR A 109 -15.99 -3.99 7.83
CA THR A 109 -16.70 -2.75 8.13
C THR A 109 -16.23 -1.69 7.14
N PRO A 110 -17.04 -1.37 6.10
CA PRO A 110 -16.71 -0.30 5.18
C PRO A 110 -16.83 1.05 5.90
N PHE A 111 -16.11 2.04 5.40
CA PHE A 111 -16.36 3.43 5.74
C PHE A 111 -16.72 4.20 4.46
N GLU A 112 -17.62 5.17 4.62
CA GLU A 112 -18.12 6.00 3.53
C GLU A 112 -17.98 7.47 3.89
N PHE A 113 -17.47 8.28 2.98
CA PHE A 113 -17.48 9.73 3.13
C PHE A 113 -17.53 10.45 1.78
N GLU A 114 -18.12 11.65 1.78
CA GLU A 114 -18.16 12.52 0.61
C GLU A 114 -16.80 13.18 0.36
N ALA A 115 -16.36 13.17 -0.88
CA ALA A 115 -15.17 13.87 -1.32
C ALA A 115 -15.47 15.36 -1.53
N ASP A 116 -14.48 16.19 -1.18
CA ASP A 116 -14.62 17.65 -1.20
C ASP A 116 -15.00 18.19 -2.59
N GLY A 117 -15.86 19.21 -2.62
CA GLY A 117 -16.17 19.95 -3.85
C GLY A 117 -16.83 19.09 -4.94
N GLY A 118 -17.77 18.20 -4.55
CA GLY A 118 -18.49 17.34 -5.48
C GLY A 118 -17.62 16.24 -6.09
N GLY A 119 -16.53 15.85 -5.42
CA GLY A 119 -15.58 14.86 -5.90
C GLY A 119 -16.14 13.44 -6.00
N GLY A 120 -17.33 13.19 -5.44
CA GLY A 120 -17.97 11.88 -5.37
C GLY A 120 -17.97 11.34 -3.94
N VAL A 121 -18.08 10.02 -3.80
CA VAL A 121 -18.13 9.33 -2.51
C VAL A 121 -17.07 8.24 -2.46
N VAL A 122 -16.26 8.23 -1.41
CA VAL A 122 -15.30 7.14 -1.15
C VAL A 122 -16.02 6.05 -0.39
N ARG A 123 -16.03 4.82 -0.92
CA ARG A 123 -16.69 3.65 -0.31
C ARG A 123 -15.75 2.48 -0.05
N SER A 124 -14.56 2.52 -0.62
CA SER A 124 -13.63 1.40 -0.60
C SER A 124 -12.18 1.88 -0.48
N VAL A 125 -11.33 1.00 0.04
CA VAL A 125 -9.89 1.22 0.15
C VAL A 125 -9.19 0.43 -0.92
N ARG A 126 -8.38 1.11 -1.73
CA ARG A 126 -7.50 0.50 -2.72
C ARG A 126 -6.09 0.39 -2.18
N MET A 127 -5.40 -0.69 -2.51
CA MET A 127 -4.04 -0.96 -2.07
C MET A 127 -3.09 -1.12 -3.26
N THR A 128 -1.94 -0.46 -3.18
CA THR A 128 -0.79 -0.69 -4.05
C THR A 128 0.43 -1.08 -3.22
N ALA A 129 1.23 -2.03 -3.71
CA ALA A 129 2.45 -2.48 -3.05
C ALA A 129 3.68 -2.03 -3.86
N HIS A 130 4.74 -1.64 -3.15
CA HIS A 130 5.95 -1.05 -3.71
C HIS A 130 7.20 -1.50 -2.95
N GLY A 131 8.39 -1.28 -3.52
CA GLY A 131 9.66 -1.61 -2.84
C GLY A 131 10.02 -3.09 -3.00
N GLY A 132 10.26 -3.76 -1.86
CA GLY A 132 10.65 -5.17 -1.79
C GLY A 132 12.16 -5.41 -1.88
N LEU A 133 12.56 -6.69 -1.86
CA LEU A 133 13.97 -7.12 -1.73
C LEU A 133 14.84 -6.68 -2.93
N SER A 134 14.25 -6.58 -4.13
CA SER A 134 14.95 -6.09 -5.34
C SER A 134 14.95 -4.55 -5.46
N ASN A 135 14.81 -3.87 -4.32
CA ASN A 135 14.39 -2.48 -4.10
C ASN A 135 14.57 -1.51 -5.30
N ARG A 136 13.55 -1.40 -6.16
CA ARG A 136 13.58 -0.49 -7.34
C ARG A 136 13.37 0.97 -6.97
N ILE A 137 12.88 1.26 -5.76
CA ILE A 137 12.80 2.64 -5.28
C ILE A 137 14.19 3.02 -4.78
N ARG A 138 15.08 3.37 -5.71
CA ARG A 138 16.46 3.80 -5.40
C ARG A 138 16.54 4.92 -4.36
N SER A 139 15.47 5.71 -4.25
CA SER A 139 15.39 6.77 -3.24
C SER A 139 15.21 6.27 -1.81
N LEU A 140 14.92 4.98 -1.58
CA LEU A 140 14.84 4.37 -0.24
C LEU A 140 16.15 3.68 0.18
N HIS A 141 17.17 3.61 -0.68
CA HIS A 141 18.47 3.03 -0.31
C HIS A 141 19.12 3.85 0.81
N GLY A 142 19.63 3.17 1.85
CA GLY A 142 20.20 3.80 3.04
C GLY A 142 19.17 4.33 4.05
N THR A 143 17.87 4.06 3.84
CA THR A 143 16.81 4.37 4.83
C THR A 143 16.42 3.13 5.63
N ASN A 144 15.73 3.30 6.75
CA ASN A 144 15.15 2.18 7.51
C ASN A 144 14.02 1.44 6.76
N LEU A 145 13.57 1.97 5.61
CA LEU A 145 12.58 1.35 4.72
C LEU A 145 13.23 0.60 3.55
N GLU A 146 14.55 0.51 3.53
CA GLU A 146 15.25 -0.29 2.53
C GLU A 146 14.84 -1.76 2.61
N ALA A 147 14.62 -2.37 1.43
CA ALA A 147 14.18 -3.74 1.24
C ALA A 147 12.79 -4.09 1.83
N LYS A 148 12.06 -3.12 2.39
CA LYS A 148 10.69 -3.32 2.88
C LYS A 148 9.67 -3.24 1.75
N THR A 149 8.60 -4.02 1.89
CA THR A 149 7.41 -3.90 1.02
C THR A 149 6.48 -2.86 1.61
N LEU A 150 6.27 -1.77 0.87
CA LEU A 150 5.43 -0.65 1.28
C LEU A 150 4.04 -0.77 0.67
N PHE A 151 3.03 -0.84 1.52
CA PHE A 151 1.63 -0.82 1.15
C PHE A 151 1.11 0.62 1.24
N ASN A 152 0.56 1.12 0.14
CA ASN A 152 -0.12 2.40 0.10
C ASN A 152 -1.63 2.19 -0.02
N PHE A 153 -2.39 2.97 0.76
CA PHE A 153 -3.84 2.87 0.86
C PHE A 153 -4.52 4.12 0.31
N TRP A 154 -5.48 3.92 -0.59
CA TRP A 154 -6.09 4.99 -1.38
C TRP A 154 -7.61 4.95 -1.30
N GLY A 155 -8.23 6.10 -1.10
CA GLY A 155 -9.66 6.32 -1.27
C GLY A 155 -9.90 6.95 -2.63
N VAL A 156 -10.57 6.22 -3.53
CA VAL A 156 -10.93 6.75 -4.85
C VAL A 156 -12.45 6.98 -4.86
N PRO A 157 -12.90 8.25 -4.94
CA PRO A 157 -14.33 8.55 -4.95
C PRO A 157 -15.02 8.04 -6.21
N GLU A 158 -16.28 7.63 -6.07
CA GLU A 158 -17.20 7.24 -7.14
C GLU A 158 -18.30 8.29 -7.32
N GLY A 159 -18.90 8.38 -8.52
CA GLY A 159 -20.03 9.29 -8.74
C GLY A 159 -19.67 10.78 -8.74
N ARG A 160 -18.45 11.13 -9.18
CA ARG A 160 -17.99 12.52 -9.32
C ARG A 160 -18.97 13.32 -10.19
N LYS A 161 -19.33 14.54 -9.75
CA LYS A 161 -20.10 15.50 -10.57
C LYS A 161 -19.27 15.97 -11.77
N LEU A 162 -19.91 16.45 -12.84
CA LEU A 162 -19.21 16.87 -14.08
C LEU A 162 -18.07 17.87 -13.80
N ASP A 163 -18.36 18.88 -12.98
CA ASP A 163 -17.46 19.94 -12.50
C ASP A 163 -16.77 19.61 -11.16
N GLY A 164 -17.06 18.44 -10.59
CA GLY A 164 -16.53 17.99 -9.31
C GLY A 164 -15.02 17.83 -9.32
N ARG A 165 -14.39 18.11 -8.18
CA ARG A 165 -12.93 17.98 -8.03
C ARG A 165 -12.45 16.56 -8.28
N ARG A 166 -11.30 16.42 -8.95
CA ARG A 166 -10.64 15.13 -9.17
C ARG A 166 -9.67 14.87 -8.02
N ILE A 167 -10.11 14.09 -7.04
CA ILE A 167 -9.39 13.86 -5.80
C ILE A 167 -9.20 12.35 -5.60
N VAL A 168 -8.01 11.95 -5.15
CA VAL A 168 -7.72 10.61 -4.64
C VAL A 168 -7.10 10.76 -3.26
N TYR A 169 -7.79 10.30 -2.24
CA TYR A 169 -7.29 10.40 -0.87
C TYR A 169 -6.20 9.37 -0.62
N HIS A 170 -5.09 9.79 -0.04
CA HIS A 170 -4.06 8.89 0.47
C HIS A 170 -4.33 8.69 1.97
N PHE A 171 -4.68 7.48 2.40
CA PHE A 171 -4.90 7.19 3.82
C PHE A 171 -3.58 6.97 4.56
N GLY A 172 -2.56 6.48 3.85
CA GLY A 172 -1.22 6.34 4.40
C GLY A 172 -0.39 5.30 3.68
N THR A 173 0.84 5.15 4.17
CA THR A 173 1.80 4.14 3.75
C THR A 173 2.14 3.32 4.98
N GLY A 174 2.20 1.99 4.84
CA GLY A 174 2.65 1.13 5.92
C GLY A 174 3.46 -0.06 5.42
N PHE A 175 4.08 -0.79 6.33
CA PHE A 175 4.76 -2.04 6.06
C PHE A 175 4.44 -3.07 7.16
N ILE A 176 4.77 -4.32 6.90
CA ILE A 176 4.67 -5.40 7.89
C ILE A 176 6.09 -5.89 8.13
N GLU A 177 6.47 -6.08 9.38
CA GLU A 177 7.74 -6.72 9.67
C GLU A 177 7.72 -8.20 9.25
N PRO A 178 8.82 -8.74 8.71
CA PRO A 178 8.87 -10.12 8.20
C PRO A 178 8.32 -11.17 9.17
N GLU A 179 8.64 -11.04 10.46
CA GLU A 179 8.18 -11.93 11.53
C GLU A 179 6.67 -11.92 11.77
N ASN A 180 5.96 -10.87 11.34
CA ASN A 180 4.51 -10.76 11.49
C ASN A 180 3.74 -11.27 10.26
N LEU A 181 4.41 -11.59 9.16
CA LEU A 181 3.74 -12.00 7.91
C LEU A 181 2.89 -13.26 8.07
N ASP A 182 3.39 -14.26 8.78
CA ASP A 182 2.65 -15.52 9.01
C ASP A 182 1.38 -15.29 9.83
N ALA A 183 1.45 -14.39 10.83
CA ALA A 183 0.29 -14.01 11.62
C ALA A 183 -0.76 -13.30 10.75
N VAL A 184 -0.35 -12.36 9.91
CA VAL A 184 -1.24 -11.66 8.97
C VAL A 184 -1.84 -12.62 7.94
N ASN A 185 -1.04 -13.55 7.40
CA ASN A 185 -1.55 -14.58 6.48
C ASN A 185 -2.64 -15.43 7.12
N LYS A 186 -2.42 -15.90 8.35
CA LYS A 186 -3.40 -16.69 9.10
C LYS A 186 -4.68 -15.89 9.37
N HIS A 187 -4.56 -14.63 9.76
CA HIS A 187 -5.69 -13.72 9.95
C HIS A 187 -6.50 -13.55 8.65
N LEU A 188 -5.83 -13.27 7.54
CA LEU A 188 -6.49 -13.12 6.24
C LEU A 188 -7.19 -14.41 5.79
N GLN A 189 -6.63 -15.59 6.07
CA GLN A 189 -7.26 -16.88 5.76
C GLN A 189 -8.58 -17.06 6.52
N GLN A 190 -8.62 -16.63 7.78
CA GLN A 190 -9.85 -16.63 8.58
C GLN A 190 -10.87 -15.66 7.99
N LEU A 191 -10.45 -14.45 7.61
CA LEU A 191 -11.33 -13.50 6.93
C LEU A 191 -11.86 -14.03 5.60
N GLN A 192 -11.04 -14.72 4.79
CA GLN A 192 -11.48 -15.28 3.52
C GLN A 192 -12.56 -16.34 3.72
N ALA A 193 -12.39 -17.21 4.72
CA ALA A 193 -13.43 -18.19 5.08
C ALA A 193 -14.75 -17.49 5.45
N ASP A 194 -14.70 -16.34 6.12
CA ASP A 194 -15.88 -15.53 6.38
C ASP A 194 -16.49 -14.95 5.09
N PHE A 195 -15.66 -14.44 4.16
CA PHE A 195 -16.13 -13.86 2.88
C PHE A 195 -16.75 -14.89 1.94
N ASP A 196 -16.25 -16.12 1.90
CA ASP A 196 -16.83 -17.21 1.11
C ASP A 196 -18.20 -17.67 1.68
N HIS A 197 -18.50 -17.34 2.94
CA HIS A 197 -19.79 -17.58 3.60
C HIS A 197 -20.72 -16.35 3.61
N PHE A 198 -20.33 -15.21 3.02
CA PHE A 198 -21.23 -14.05 2.88
C PHE A 198 -22.20 -14.25 1.69
N PRO A 199 -23.53 -14.14 1.90
CA PRO A 199 -24.52 -14.17 0.82
C PRO A 199 -24.44 -12.84 0.05
N GLY A 200 -23.45 -12.72 -0.83
CA GLY A 200 -23.11 -11.45 -1.47
C GLY A 200 -22.35 -11.57 -2.79
N LYS A 201 -22.38 -12.73 -3.46
CA LYS A 201 -21.86 -12.94 -4.83
C LYS A 201 -22.57 -12.09 -5.93
N HIS A 202 -23.32 -11.05 -5.56
CA HIS A 202 -24.09 -10.22 -6.48
C HIS A 202 -23.66 -8.75 -6.46
N VAL A 203 -22.38 -8.43 -6.67
CA VAL A 203 -22.03 -7.13 -7.27
C VAL A 203 -20.76 -7.25 -8.12
N LEU A 204 -20.82 -8.03 -9.19
CA LEU A 204 -20.11 -7.66 -10.42
C LEU A 204 -21.14 -7.77 -11.54
N GLY A 205 -21.58 -6.59 -11.99
CA GLY A 205 -22.56 -6.44 -13.05
C GLY A 205 -22.16 -7.26 -14.27
N SER A 206 -23.09 -8.11 -14.69
CA SER A 206 -23.24 -8.56 -16.06
C SER A 206 -23.15 -7.35 -16.98
N ILE A 207 -22.04 -7.25 -17.72
CA ILE A 207 -21.96 -6.41 -18.91
C ILE A 207 -22.78 -7.13 -19.98
N PRO A 208 -23.87 -6.56 -20.51
CA PRO A 208 -24.59 -7.17 -21.61
C PRO A 208 -23.69 -7.18 -22.86
N LYS A 209 -23.77 -8.29 -23.60
CA LYS A 209 -23.07 -8.55 -24.86
C LYS A 209 -23.39 -7.52 -25.93
#